data_AF-A0A1I7Y440-F1
#
_entry.id   AF-A0A1I7Y440-F1
#
_cell.length_a   1.000
_cell.length_b   1.000
_cell.length_c   1.000
_cell.angle_alpha   90.00
_cell.angle_beta   90.00
_cell.angle_gamma   90.00
#
_symmetry.space_group_name_H-M   'P 1'
#
loop_
_entity.id
_entity.type
_entity.pdbx_description
1 polymer ?
#
loop_
_entity_poly.entity_id
_entity_poly.type
_entity_poly.pdbx_seq_one_letter_code
_entity_poly.pdbx_strand_id
1 'polypeptide(L)'
;MPATLPASFLVDYFFSESCRWVSLTFEDLNVVLEIIDRWKKMDPRSLTPNKIFHGVRASQSSLKDVGMMQIPMLLVDIELLQKIERKVVSRLLIKSLHRIDHPTDLSSKIYVIFRDENECSLLFE
;
A
#
# COMPACT_ATOMS: atom_id res chain seq x y z
N MET A 1 -24.11 12.76 -10.68
CA MET A 1 -23.27 11.94 -9.78
C MET A 1 -22.17 11.34 -10.63
N PRO A 2 -20.88 11.45 -10.28
CA PRO A 2 -19.90 10.63 -10.97
C PRO A 2 -20.16 9.16 -10.61
N ALA A 3 -20.18 8.30 -11.61
CA ALA A 3 -20.31 6.87 -11.42
C ALA A 3 -19.10 6.39 -10.60
N THR A 4 -19.35 5.68 -9.50
CA THR A 4 -18.32 4.94 -8.78
C THR A 4 -17.66 3.98 -9.77
N LEU A 5 -16.36 4.14 -10.01
CA LEU A 5 -15.58 3.16 -10.76
C LEU A 5 -15.70 1.80 -10.05
N PRO A 6 -15.95 0.69 -10.78
CA PRO A 6 -15.95 -0.62 -10.16
C PRO A 6 -14.59 -0.91 -9.51
N ALA A 7 -14.60 -1.47 -8.31
CA ALA A 7 -13.40 -1.92 -7.59
C ALA A 7 -12.45 -2.72 -8.49
N SER A 8 -13.00 -3.68 -9.26
CA SER A 8 -12.23 -4.52 -10.18
C SER A 8 -11.46 -3.71 -11.23
N PHE A 9 -12.06 -2.65 -11.78
CA PHE A 9 -11.39 -1.79 -12.75
C PHE A 9 -10.21 -1.04 -12.14
N LEU A 10 -10.36 -0.57 -10.90
CA LEU A 10 -9.30 0.14 -10.17
C LEU A 10 -8.14 -0.80 -9.84
N VAL A 11 -8.45 -2.02 -9.42
CA VAL A 11 -7.46 -3.08 -9.17
C VAL A 11 -6.74 -3.43 -10.48
N ASP A 12 -7.46 -3.66 -11.58
CA ASP A 12 -6.87 -3.95 -12.89
C ASP A 12 -5.97 -2.81 -13.39
N TYR A 13 -6.46 -1.57 -13.29
CA TYR A 13 -5.69 -0.39 -13.65
C TYR A 13 -4.44 -0.26 -12.80
N PHE A 14 -4.54 -0.46 -11.48
CA PHE A 14 -3.40 -0.39 -10.57
C PHE A 14 -2.31 -1.40 -10.93
N PHE A 15 -2.68 -2.64 -11.27
CA PHE A 15 -1.70 -3.67 -11.65
C PHE A 15 -1.21 -3.56 -13.10
N SER A 16 -1.79 -2.71 -13.94
CA SER A 16 -1.30 -2.49 -15.30
C SER A 16 0.14 -1.94 -15.32
N GLU A 17 0.91 -2.29 -16.35
CA GLU A 17 2.31 -1.85 -16.50
C GLU A 17 2.49 -0.34 -16.59
N SER A 18 1.49 0.40 -17.06
CA SER A 18 1.55 1.85 -17.21
C SER A 18 1.30 2.60 -15.90
N CYS A 19 0.58 1.98 -14.96
CA CYS A 19 0.29 2.60 -13.68
C CYS A 19 1.54 2.59 -12.78
N ARG A 20 1.83 3.73 -12.15
CA ARG A 20 2.89 3.85 -11.12
C ARG A 20 2.32 4.25 -9.77
N TRP A 21 1.29 5.06 -9.78
CA TRP A 21 0.62 5.47 -8.56
C TRP A 21 -0.86 5.70 -8.84
N VAL A 22 -1.67 5.42 -7.83
CA VAL A 22 -3.08 5.76 -7.77
C VAL A 22 -3.27 6.54 -6.48
N SER A 23 -3.89 7.72 -6.57
CA SER A 23 -4.32 8.49 -5.42
C SER A 23 -5.78 8.83 -5.58
N LEU A 24 -6.58 8.38 -4.61
CA LEU A 24 -8.01 8.51 -4.67
C LEU A 24 -8.50 9.05 -3.34
N THR A 25 -9.45 9.96 -3.37
CA THR A 25 -10.07 10.46 -2.14
C THR A 25 -11.07 9.42 -1.63
N PHE A 26 -10.62 8.61 -0.67
CA PHE A 26 -11.46 7.73 0.16
C PHE A 26 -12.02 6.49 -0.55
N GLU A 27 -11.14 5.60 -0.99
CA GLU A 27 -11.59 4.28 -1.45
C GLU A 27 -12.08 3.35 -0.33
N ASP A 28 -12.97 2.45 -0.73
CA ASP A 28 -13.50 1.38 0.09
C ASP A 28 -12.37 0.43 0.53
N LEU A 29 -12.39 0.05 1.80
CA LEU A 29 -11.53 -0.98 2.38
C LEU A 29 -11.48 -2.24 1.50
N ASN A 30 -12.59 -2.58 0.84
CA ASN A 30 -12.68 -3.73 -0.07
C ASN A 30 -11.65 -3.67 -1.20
N VAL A 31 -11.41 -2.50 -1.81
CA VAL A 31 -10.44 -2.38 -2.90
C VAL A 31 -9.02 -2.65 -2.40
N VAL A 32 -8.69 -2.15 -1.22
CA VAL A 32 -7.37 -2.41 -0.62
C VAL A 32 -7.16 -3.86 -0.27
N LEU A 33 -8.17 -4.51 0.29
CA LEU A 33 -8.11 -5.95 0.56
C LEU A 33 -7.93 -6.74 -0.75
N GLU A 34 -8.64 -6.36 -1.81
CA GLU A 34 -8.52 -6.99 -3.13
C GLU A 34 -7.14 -6.76 -3.77
N ILE A 35 -6.59 -5.54 -3.67
CA ILE A 35 -5.22 -5.23 -4.12
C ILE A 35 -4.21 -6.12 -3.39
N ILE A 36 -4.29 -6.20 -2.06
CA ILE A 36 -3.34 -7.00 -1.26
C ILE A 36 -3.49 -8.50 -1.58
N ASP A 37 -4.73 -9.01 -1.67
CA ASP A 37 -5.01 -10.41 -1.97
C ASP A 37 -4.52 -10.79 -3.39
N ARG A 38 -4.78 -9.94 -4.38
CA ARG A 38 -4.27 -10.14 -5.74
C ARG A 38 -2.75 -10.08 -5.79
N TRP A 39 -2.14 -9.12 -5.10
CA TRP A 39 -0.68 -9.04 -5.00
C TRP A 39 -0.09 -10.32 -4.40
N LYS A 40 -0.68 -10.90 -3.35
CA LYS A 40 -0.20 -12.16 -2.76
C LYS A 40 -0.28 -13.38 -3.70
N LYS A 41 -1.14 -13.31 -4.73
CA LYS A 41 -1.40 -14.42 -5.67
C LYS A 41 -0.64 -14.27 -6.98
N MET A 42 -0.13 -13.07 -7.30
CA MET A 42 0.61 -12.82 -8.54
C MET A 42 2.10 -13.12 -8.38
N ASP A 43 2.81 -13.22 -9.50
CA ASP A 43 4.28 -13.18 -9.48
C ASP A 43 4.72 -11.73 -9.22
N PRO A 44 5.34 -11.41 -8.08
CA PRO A 44 5.71 -10.04 -7.76
C PRO A 44 6.81 -9.50 -8.70
N ARG A 45 7.54 -10.37 -9.42
CA ARG A 45 8.53 -9.94 -10.43
C ARG A 45 7.89 -9.31 -11.67
N SER A 46 6.60 -9.56 -11.88
CA SER A 46 5.80 -8.91 -12.94
C SER A 46 5.31 -7.53 -12.51
N LEU A 47 5.36 -7.20 -11.21
CA LEU A 47 4.93 -5.91 -10.70
C LEU A 47 5.97 -4.85 -11.04
N THR A 48 5.51 -3.73 -11.59
CA THR A 48 6.42 -2.60 -11.75
C THR A 48 6.90 -2.09 -10.38
N PRO A 49 8.22 -1.92 -10.17
CA PRO A 49 8.75 -1.44 -8.91
C PRO A 49 8.20 -0.07 -8.49
N ASN A 50 8.10 0.14 -7.18
CA ASN A 50 7.68 1.40 -6.55
C ASN A 50 6.25 1.82 -6.92
N LYS A 51 5.33 0.87 -7.09
CA LYS A 51 3.91 1.20 -7.23
C LYS A 51 3.36 1.72 -5.90
N ILE A 52 2.50 2.74 -5.98
CA ILE A 52 1.96 3.39 -4.79
C ILE A 52 0.44 3.48 -4.87
N PHE A 53 -0.23 3.09 -3.80
CA PHE A 53 -1.67 3.25 -3.64
C PHE A 53 -1.96 4.18 -2.46
N HIS A 54 -2.62 5.31 -2.72
CA HIS A 54 -2.86 6.38 -1.76
C HIS A 54 -4.35 6.61 -1.51
N GLY A 55 -4.65 7.21 -0.35
CA GLY A 55 -5.98 7.76 -0.08
C GLY A 55 -7.00 6.74 0.41
N VAL A 56 -6.51 5.68 1.03
CA VAL A 56 -7.32 4.60 1.60
C VAL A 56 -7.80 5.01 2.97
N ARG A 57 -9.11 4.98 3.22
CA ARG A 57 -9.65 5.15 4.58
C ARG A 57 -9.66 3.81 5.33
N ALA A 58 -8.48 3.36 5.73
CA ALA A 58 -8.32 2.13 6.51
C ALA A 58 -7.55 2.41 7.81
N SER A 59 -8.11 1.93 8.92
CA SER A 59 -7.39 1.86 10.19
C SER A 59 -6.52 0.59 10.22
N GLN A 60 -5.52 0.57 11.10
CA GLN A 60 -4.73 -0.64 11.35
C GLN A 60 -5.60 -1.83 11.76
N SER A 61 -6.67 -1.59 12.53
CA SER A 61 -7.60 -2.64 12.95
C SER A 61 -8.40 -3.24 11.79
N SER A 62 -8.68 -2.43 10.76
CA SER A 62 -9.39 -2.84 9.54
C SER A 62 -8.55 -3.77 8.67
N LEU A 63 -7.22 -3.74 8.81
CA LEU A 63 -6.27 -4.55 8.06
C LEU A 63 -5.60 -5.64 8.91
N LYS A 64 -6.11 -5.94 10.12
CA LYS A 64 -5.47 -6.90 11.04
C LYS A 64 -5.22 -8.29 10.44
N ASP A 65 -6.10 -8.74 9.54
CA ASP A 65 -6.08 -10.09 8.98
C ASP A 65 -5.19 -10.23 7.74
N VAL A 66 -4.57 -9.15 7.26
CA VAL A 66 -3.70 -9.21 6.08
C VAL A 66 -2.25 -9.61 6.40
N GLY A 67 -1.93 -9.87 7.66
CA GLY A 67 -0.60 -10.32 8.09
C GLY A 67 0.43 -9.19 8.17
N MET A 68 0.01 -7.99 8.60
CA MET A 68 0.92 -6.86 8.80
C MET A 68 1.83 -7.07 10.01
N MET A 69 3.11 -6.78 9.85
CA MET A 69 4.09 -6.70 10.91
C MET A 69 4.51 -5.25 11.11
N GLN A 70 4.39 -4.73 12.34
CA GLN A 70 4.83 -3.37 12.64
C GLN A 70 6.36 -3.29 12.61
N ILE A 71 6.89 -2.27 11.95
CA ILE A 71 8.31 -1.93 12.02
C ILE A 71 8.44 -0.79 13.02
N PRO A 72 9.16 -0.98 14.15
CA PRO A 72 9.45 0.13 15.05
C PRO A 72 10.19 1.24 14.29
N MET A 73 9.74 2.49 14.41
CA MET A 73 10.30 3.62 13.65
C MET A 73 11.81 3.79 13.83
N LEU A 74 12.34 3.43 15.00
CA LEU A 74 13.78 3.46 15.31
C LEU A 74 14.61 2.41 14.55
N LEU A 75 13.97 1.37 14.01
CA LEU A 75 14.60 0.26 13.28
C LEU A 75 14.39 0.35 11.76
N VAL A 76 13.70 1.39 11.27
CA VAL A 76 13.43 1.55 9.85
C VAL A 76 14.72 1.97 9.15
N ASP A 77 15.01 1.30 8.03
CA ASP A 77 16.12 1.67 7.16
C ASP A 77 15.99 3.13 6.69
N ILE A 78 17.08 3.89 6.77
CA ILE A 78 17.15 5.29 6.36
C ILE A 78 16.77 5.45 4.87
N GLU A 79 17.20 4.54 4.01
CA GLU A 79 16.87 4.57 2.58
C GLU A 79 15.38 4.39 2.34
N LEU A 80 14.73 3.50 3.10
CA LEU A 80 13.29 3.31 3.05
C LEU A 80 12.55 4.56 3.54
N LEU A 81 12.98 5.17 4.66
CA LEU A 81 12.39 6.41 5.14
C LEU A 81 12.51 7.54 4.13
N GLN A 82 13.69 7.71 3.51
CA GLN A 82 13.89 8.72 2.47
C GLN A 82 13.00 8.46 1.25
N LYS A 83 12.80 7.19 0.88
CA LYS A 83 11.92 6.82 -0.24
C LYS A 83 10.46 7.15 0.07
N ILE A 84 9.98 6.81 1.28
CA ILE A 84 8.64 7.16 1.74
C ILE A 84 8.47 8.69 1.76
N GLU A 85 9.44 9.43 2.28
CA GLU A 85 9.41 10.90 2.33
C GLU A 85 9.34 11.53 0.94
N ARG A 86 10.09 10.99 -0.03
CA ARG A 86 10.12 11.50 -1.41
C ARG A 86 8.87 11.16 -2.22
N LYS A 87 8.27 9.99 -2.00
CA LYS A 87 7.25 9.43 -2.91
C LYS A 87 5.85 9.35 -2.31
N VAL A 88 5.74 9.25 -0.99
CA VAL A 88 4.49 8.89 -0.31
C VAL A 88 4.03 10.04 0.57
N VAL A 89 4.77 10.37 1.62
CA VAL A 89 4.38 11.39 2.60
C VAL A 89 5.57 11.83 3.46
N SER A 90 5.55 13.08 3.92
CA SER A 90 6.48 13.57 4.95
C SER A 90 6.56 12.63 6.14
N ARG A 91 7.79 12.34 6.59
CA ARG A 91 8.06 11.48 7.76
C ARG A 91 7.38 11.95 9.04
N LEU A 92 7.11 13.25 9.17
CA LEU A 92 6.45 13.84 10.34
C LEU A 92 4.96 13.46 10.42
N LEU A 93 4.38 12.99 9.31
CA LEU A 93 2.98 12.56 9.23
C LEU A 93 2.83 11.04 9.35
N ILE A 94 3.94 10.30 9.48
CA ILE A 94 3.92 8.84 9.64
C ILE A 94 3.63 8.52 11.10
N LYS A 95 2.46 7.94 11.35
CA LYS A 95 2.07 7.46 12.68
C LYS A 95 2.62 6.08 12.98
N SER A 96 2.51 5.18 12.01
CA SER A 96 3.10 3.83 12.09
C SER A 96 3.45 3.31 10.70
N LEU A 97 4.47 2.46 10.66
CA LEU A 97 4.92 1.75 9.48
C LEU A 97 4.78 0.25 9.70
N HIS A 98 4.20 -0.43 8.72
CA HIS A 98 4.06 -1.88 8.73
C HIS A 98 4.58 -2.48 7.43
N ARG A 99 4.91 -3.76 7.49
CA ARG A 99 5.31 -4.58 6.34
C ARG A 99 4.38 -5.78 6.19
N ILE A 100 4.07 -6.12 4.95
CA ILE A 100 3.46 -7.39 4.56
C ILE A 100 4.46 -8.06 3.61
N ASP A 101 4.91 -9.26 3.96
CA ASP A 101 5.82 -10.04 3.11
C ASP A 101 5.03 -10.85 2.08
N HIS A 102 5.58 -10.98 0.86
CA HIS A 102 4.96 -11.82 -0.17
C HIS A 102 5.10 -13.30 0.22
N PRO A 103 4.04 -14.13 0.07
CA PRO A 103 4.07 -15.52 0.55
C PRO A 103 5.12 -16.40 -0.16
N THR A 104 5.49 -16.06 -1.40
CA THR A 104 6.40 -16.87 -2.22
C THR A 104 7.69 -16.15 -2.61
N ASP A 105 7.84 -14.85 -2.33
CA ASP A 105 9.04 -14.07 -2.66
C ASP A 105 9.43 -13.16 -1.48
N LEU A 106 10.44 -13.58 -0.71
CA LEU A 106 10.89 -12.83 0.48
C LEU A 106 11.51 -11.48 0.13
N SER A 107 11.86 -11.23 -1.13
CA SER A 107 12.35 -9.92 -1.56
C SER A 107 11.20 -8.91 -1.67
N SER A 108 10.02 -9.36 -2.08
CA SER A 108 8.86 -8.51 -2.34
C SER A 108 8.01 -8.22 -1.12
N LYS A 109 7.65 -6.96 -0.94
CA LYS A 109 7.03 -6.43 0.27
C LYS A 109 6.01 -5.35 -0.07
N ILE A 110 4.98 -5.26 0.76
CA ILE A 110 4.15 -4.05 0.84
C ILE A 110 4.53 -3.34 2.14
N TYR A 111 4.89 -2.07 2.03
CA TYR A 111 4.94 -1.17 3.17
C TYR A 111 3.60 -0.45 3.31
N VAL A 112 2.98 -0.57 4.49
CA VAL A 112 1.72 0.10 4.82
C VAL A 112 2.04 1.27 5.76
N ILE A 113 1.74 2.48 5.30
CA ILE A 113 2.03 3.73 6.00
C ILE A 113 0.72 4.29 6.54
N PHE A 114 0.54 4.32 7.85
CA PHE A 114 -0.63 4.92 8.49
C PHE A 114 -0.38 6.37 8.91
N ARG A 115 -1.41 7.21 8.72
CA ARG A 115 -1.43 8.63 9.09
C ARG A 115 -2.55 8.89 10.11
N ASP A 116 -2.59 10.09 10.67
CA ASP A 116 -3.47 10.43 11.81
C ASP A 116 -4.99 10.36 11.52
N GLU A 117 -5.42 10.42 10.26
CA GLU A 117 -6.84 10.48 9.87
C GLU A 117 -7.50 9.12 9.52
N ASN A 118 -6.95 8.01 10.03
CA ASN A 118 -7.31 6.64 9.56
C ASN A 118 -7.11 6.48 8.05
N GLU A 119 -6.09 7.15 7.54
CA GLU A 119 -5.69 7.06 6.16
C GLU A 119 -4.43 6.20 6.07
N CYS A 120 -4.37 5.29 5.10
CA CYS A 120 -3.16 4.55 4.80
C CYS A 120 -2.72 4.70 3.35
N SER A 121 -1.45 4.43 3.11
CA SER A 121 -0.87 4.27 1.78
C SER A 121 -0.10 2.97 1.70
N LEU A 122 -0.10 2.35 0.52
CA LEU A 122 0.62 1.11 0.23
C LEU A 122 1.75 1.42 -0.74
N LEU A 123 2.98 1.09 -0.37
CA LEU A 123 4.15 1.13 -1.24
C LEU A 123 4.58 -0.30 -1.54
N PHE A 124 4.60 -0.66 -2.82
CA PHE A 124 4.98 -1.99 -3.29
C PHE A 124 6.44 -2.01 -3.74
N GLU A 125 7.21 -2.93 -3.17
CA GLU A 125 8.63 -3.19 -3.48
C GLU A 125 8.89 -4.65 -3.83
#